data_AF-A0A3D1QRI8-F1
#
_entry.id   AF-A0A3D1QRI8-F1
#
_cell.length_a   1.000
_cell.length_b   1.000
_cell.length_c   1.000
_cell.angle_alpha   90.00
_cell.angle_beta   90.00
_cell.angle_gamma   90.00
#
_symmetry.space_group_name_H-M   'P 1'
#
loop_
_entity.id
_entity.type
_entity.pdbx_description
1 polymer ?
#
loop_
_entity_poly.entity_id
_entity_poly.type
_entity_poly.pdbx_seq_one_letter_code
_entity_poly.pdbx_strand_id
1 'polypeptide(L)'
;MGEVAAGVRKDVSDEVSKILAAEGKFQKGEELFRKKQYRDAFQAFQEAVALYGEEGEFHAYLGWSLFQTEPRGRDATERAIEHIESGIRLNPRLDKSYLFLGYIYKALGRPDRAEKQFEKAMQCNPDCIEALRELRLLGRGKP
;
A
#
# COMPACT_ATOMS: atom_id res chain seq x y z
N MET A 1 14.23 13.14 40.76
CA MET A 1 14.17 13.35 39.30
C MET A 1 14.64 12.12 38.49
N GLY A 2 14.49 10.88 39.00
CA GLY A 2 15.10 9.67 38.37
C GLY A 2 14.16 8.74 37.59
N GLU A 3 12.85 8.78 37.83
CA GLU A 3 11.91 7.79 37.27
C GLU A 3 11.42 8.14 35.86
N VAL A 4 11.22 9.42 35.57
CA VAL A 4 10.74 9.90 34.25
C VAL A 4 11.73 9.62 33.11
N ALA A 5 13.04 9.63 33.37
CA ALA A 5 14.05 9.37 32.35
C ALA A 5 14.21 7.87 32.02
N ALA A 6 13.87 6.97 32.96
CA ALA A 6 13.95 5.53 32.75
C ALA A 6 12.75 4.99 31.95
N GLY A 7 11.54 5.53 32.19
CA GLY A 7 10.33 5.18 31.43
C GLY A 7 10.43 5.59 29.96
N VAL A 8 10.81 6.84 29.68
CA VAL A 8 10.94 7.37 28.30
C VAL A 8 11.99 6.60 27.48
N ARG A 9 13.12 6.19 28.08
CA ARG A 9 14.12 5.39 27.37
C ARG A 9 13.65 3.98 27.03
N LYS A 10 12.85 3.37 27.92
CA LYS A 10 12.28 2.04 27.69
C LYS A 10 11.20 2.08 26.61
N ASP A 11 10.31 3.07 26.66
CA ASP A 11 9.24 3.23 25.67
C ASP A 11 9.79 3.47 24.26
N VAL A 12 10.83 4.30 24.12
CA VAL A 12 11.53 4.51 22.83
C VAL A 12 12.22 3.23 22.35
N SER A 13 12.84 2.47 23.26
CA SER A 13 13.48 1.18 22.92
C SER A 13 12.46 0.14 22.44
N ASP A 14 11.28 0.10 23.05
CA ASP A 14 10.22 -0.83 22.67
C ASP A 14 9.59 -0.44 21.33
N GLU A 15 9.44 0.86 21.06
CA GLU A 15 8.92 1.37 19.79
C GLU A 15 9.87 1.13 18.62
N VAL A 16 11.17 1.42 18.79
CA VAL A 16 12.19 1.10 17.78
C VAL A 16 12.20 -0.40 17.48
N SER A 17 12.02 -1.25 18.49
CA SER A 17 11.96 -2.70 18.31
C SER A 17 10.77 -3.14 17.46
N LYS A 18 9.59 -2.51 17.64
CA LYS A 18 8.40 -2.79 16.82
C LYS A 18 8.59 -2.33 15.38
N ILE A 19 9.16 -1.15 15.16
CA ILE A 19 9.43 -0.62 13.81
C ILE A 19 10.35 -1.58 13.06
N LEU A 20 11.47 -1.99 13.66
CA LEU A 20 12.40 -2.95 13.04
C LEU A 20 11.74 -4.30 12.74
N ALA A 21 10.90 -4.79 13.65
CA ALA A 21 10.14 -6.01 13.41
C ALA A 21 9.15 -5.84 12.25
N ALA A 22 8.45 -4.70 12.18
CA ALA A 22 7.50 -4.38 11.13
C ALA A 22 8.19 -4.29 9.76
N GLU A 23 9.34 -3.62 9.68
CA GLU A 23 10.17 -3.58 8.46
C GLU A 23 10.61 -4.97 8.01
N GLY A 24 11.03 -5.83 8.94
CA GLY A 24 11.37 -7.22 8.63
C GLY A 24 10.19 -8.01 8.04
N LYS A 25 8.98 -7.80 8.57
CA LYS A 25 7.75 -8.38 8.00
C LYS A 25 7.43 -7.81 6.62
N PHE A 26 7.60 -6.49 6.44
CA PHE A 26 7.37 -5.83 5.18
C PHE A 26 8.32 -6.33 4.09
N GLN A 27 9.63 -6.42 4.36
CA GLN A 27 10.63 -6.94 3.43
C GLN A 27 10.31 -8.38 2.98
N LYS A 28 9.90 -9.24 3.92
CA LYS A 28 9.41 -10.59 3.59
C LYS A 28 8.18 -10.53 2.69
N GLY A 29 7.24 -9.64 3.00
CA GLY A 29 6.05 -9.40 2.18
C GLY A 29 6.41 -8.98 0.76
N GLU A 30 7.35 -8.06 0.58
CA GLU A 30 7.83 -7.65 -0.74
C GLU A 30 8.46 -8.79 -1.53
N GLU A 31 9.26 -9.65 -0.88
CA GLU A 31 9.87 -10.81 -1.53
C GLU A 31 8.79 -11.76 -2.07
N LEU A 32 7.80 -12.09 -1.23
CA LEU A 32 6.65 -12.93 -1.61
C LEU A 32 5.82 -12.26 -2.71
N PHE A 33 5.63 -10.95 -2.62
CA PHE A 33 4.91 -10.15 -3.60
C PHE A 33 5.59 -10.18 -4.97
N ARG A 34 6.93 -10.03 -5.03
CA ARG A 34 7.71 -10.17 -6.27
C ARG A 34 7.58 -11.57 -6.88
N LYS A 35 7.45 -12.59 -6.04
CA LYS A 35 7.16 -13.98 -6.45
C LYS A 35 5.68 -14.23 -6.79
N LYS A 36 4.82 -13.21 -6.72
CA LYS A 36 3.37 -13.27 -6.93
C LYS A 36 2.63 -14.18 -5.94
N GLN A 37 3.24 -14.47 -4.80
CA GLN A 37 2.63 -15.23 -3.70
C GLN A 37 1.76 -14.29 -2.86
N TYR A 38 0.69 -13.75 -3.46
CA TYR A 38 -0.08 -12.63 -2.88
C TYR A 38 -0.74 -12.97 -1.54
N ARG A 39 -1.14 -14.23 -1.33
CA ARG A 39 -1.72 -14.68 -0.05
C ARG A 39 -0.70 -14.62 1.08
N ASP A 40 0.51 -15.10 0.84
CA ASP A 40 1.58 -15.08 1.83
C ASP A 40 2.11 -13.65 2.05
N ALA A 41 2.18 -12.86 0.96
CA ALA A 41 2.54 -11.45 1.03
C ALA A 41 1.53 -10.65 1.87
N PHE A 42 0.23 -10.87 1.66
CA PHE A 42 -0.84 -10.27 2.45
C PHE A 42 -0.67 -10.55 3.95
N GLN A 43 -0.36 -11.79 4.34
CA GLN A 43 -0.11 -12.13 5.74
C GLN A 43 1.10 -11.38 6.30
N ALA A 44 2.21 -11.34 5.56
CA ALA A 44 3.41 -10.61 5.99
C ALA A 44 3.17 -9.10 6.13
N PHE A 45 2.47 -8.47 5.18
CA PHE A 45 2.11 -7.06 5.27
C PHE A 45 1.10 -6.78 6.39
N GLN A 46 0.19 -7.71 6.68
CA GLN A 46 -0.74 -7.58 7.80
C GLN A 46 0.01 -7.59 9.13
N GLU A 47 1.00 -8.47 9.28
CA GLU A 47 1.88 -8.48 10.45
C GLU A 47 2.69 -7.17 10.57
N ALA A 48 3.18 -6.61 9.45
CA ALA A 48 3.87 -5.32 9.45
C ALA A 48 2.98 -4.18 9.96
N VAL A 49 1.75 -4.06 9.43
CA VAL A 49 0.77 -3.06 9.87
C VAL A 49 0.36 -3.24 11.33
N ALA A 50 0.25 -4.49 11.80
CA ALA A 50 -0.09 -4.77 13.20
C ALA A 50 1.03 -4.37 14.18
N LEU A 51 2.28 -4.45 13.74
CA LEU A 51 3.45 -4.04 14.53
C LEU A 51 3.66 -2.53 14.50
N TYR A 52 3.51 -1.92 13.32
CA TYR A 52 3.65 -0.48 13.11
C TYR A 52 2.73 0.01 11.98
N GLY A 53 1.58 0.56 12.35
CA GLY A 53 0.51 0.94 11.43
C GLY A 53 0.59 2.35 10.86
N GLU A 54 1.64 3.12 11.19
CA GLU A 54 1.80 4.52 10.75
C GLU A 54 2.60 4.65 9.44
N GLU A 55 3.13 3.55 8.90
CA GLU A 55 3.81 3.55 7.61
C GLU A 55 2.81 3.39 6.45
N GLY A 56 2.71 4.41 5.61
CA GLY A 56 1.76 4.46 4.51
C GLY A 56 2.01 3.37 3.46
N GLU A 57 3.28 3.02 3.24
CA GLU A 57 3.66 1.98 2.29
C GLU A 57 3.12 0.59 2.71
N PHE A 58 3.14 0.27 4.01
CA PHE A 58 2.66 -1.03 4.49
C PHE A 58 1.19 -1.23 4.15
N HIS A 59 0.37 -0.20 4.35
CA HIS A 59 -1.06 -0.24 4.01
C HIS A 59 -1.30 -0.35 2.51
N ALA A 60 -0.52 0.36 1.68
CA ALA A 60 -0.66 0.29 0.22
C ALA A 60 -0.43 -1.13 -0.31
N TYR A 61 0.66 -1.77 0.12
CA TYR A 61 0.98 -3.15 -0.29
C TYR A 61 0.05 -4.19 0.35
N LEU A 62 -0.42 -3.97 1.58
CA LEU A 62 -1.42 -4.82 2.22
C LEU A 62 -2.72 -4.83 1.41
N GLY A 63 -3.26 -3.64 1.11
CA GLY A 63 -4.50 -3.51 0.35
C GLY A 63 -4.38 -4.09 -1.05
N TRP A 64 -3.28 -3.80 -1.76
CA TRP A 64 -3.05 -4.37 -3.08
C TRP A 64 -2.91 -5.90 -3.05
N SER A 65 -2.22 -6.46 -2.06
CA SER A 65 -2.12 -7.92 -1.90
C SER A 65 -3.46 -8.57 -1.60
N LEU A 66 -4.30 -7.94 -0.76
CA LEU A 66 -5.67 -8.39 -0.48
C LEU A 66 -6.54 -8.41 -1.75
N PHE A 67 -6.46 -7.37 -2.58
CA PHE A 67 -7.17 -7.35 -3.85
C PHE A 67 -6.71 -8.48 -4.77
N GLN A 68 -5.39 -8.74 -4.82
CA GLN A 68 -4.82 -9.79 -5.66
C GLN A 68 -5.17 -11.22 -5.17
N THR A 69 -5.45 -11.41 -3.88
CA THR A 69 -5.94 -12.71 -3.38
C THR A 69 -7.39 -12.99 -3.79
N GLU A 70 -8.25 -11.97 -3.77
CA GLU A 70 -9.69 -12.13 -4.00
C GLU A 70 -10.31 -10.99 -4.83
N PRO A 71 -9.92 -10.82 -6.11
CA PRO A 71 -10.29 -9.64 -6.91
C PRO A 71 -11.77 -9.60 -7.30
N ARG A 72 -12.52 -10.69 -7.10
CA ARG A 72 -13.97 -10.77 -7.32
C ARG A 72 -14.79 -10.65 -6.03
N GLY A 73 -14.13 -10.66 -4.87
CA GLY A 73 -14.78 -10.50 -3.58
C GLY A 73 -15.09 -9.04 -3.33
N ARG A 74 -16.37 -8.68 -3.19
CA ARG A 74 -16.77 -7.29 -2.92
C ARG A 74 -16.16 -6.79 -1.61
N ASP A 75 -16.31 -7.56 -0.53
CA ASP A 75 -15.77 -7.22 0.79
C ASP A 75 -14.24 -7.06 0.77
N ALA A 76 -13.53 -8.03 0.18
CA ALA A 76 -12.08 -7.97 0.02
C ALA A 76 -11.64 -6.73 -0.79
N THR A 77 -12.40 -6.37 -1.83
CA THR A 77 -12.11 -5.19 -2.64
C THR A 77 -12.33 -3.88 -1.88
N GLU A 78 -13.42 -3.77 -1.12
CA GLU A 78 -13.71 -2.60 -0.29
C GLU A 78 -12.61 -2.40 0.77
N ARG A 79 -12.25 -3.46 1.48
CA ARG A 79 -11.16 -3.44 2.47
C ARG A 79 -9.79 -3.14 1.85
N ALA A 80 -9.53 -3.63 0.63
CA ALA A 80 -8.30 -3.32 -0.10
C ALA A 80 -8.20 -1.81 -0.40
N ILE A 81 -9.31 -1.20 -0.81
CA ILE A 81 -9.40 0.25 -1.05
C ILE A 81 -9.18 1.01 0.26
N GLU A 82 -9.83 0.62 1.36
CA GLU A 82 -9.67 1.26 2.67
C GLU A 82 -8.21 1.27 3.16
N HIS A 83 -7.50 0.16 2.99
CA HIS A 83 -6.07 0.11 3.29
C HIS A 83 -5.27 1.05 2.40
N ILE A 84 -5.48 1.03 1.08
CA ILE A 84 -4.75 1.94 0.19
C ILE A 84 -5.06 3.41 0.49
N GLU A 85 -6.31 3.76 0.81
CA GLU A 85 -6.69 5.11 1.25
C GLU A 85 -6.03 5.50 2.57
N SER A 86 -5.85 4.55 3.49
CA SER A 86 -5.05 4.75 4.71
C SER A 86 -3.60 5.05 4.35
N GLY A 87 -3.02 4.30 3.41
CA GLY A 87 -1.69 4.56 2.88
C GLY A 87 -1.55 5.95 2.27
N ILE A 88 -2.56 6.43 1.53
CA ILE A 88 -2.61 7.78 0.98
C ILE A 88 -2.68 8.84 2.09
N ARG A 89 -3.46 8.61 3.16
CA ARG A 89 -3.55 9.56 4.28
C ARG A 89 -2.22 9.68 5.03
N LEU A 90 -1.52 8.58 5.23
CA LEU A 90 -0.23 8.52 5.93
C LEU A 90 0.91 9.09 5.06
N ASN A 91 0.93 8.74 3.78
CA ASN A 91 1.91 9.25 2.83
C ASN A 91 1.23 9.68 1.50
N PRO A 92 0.80 10.96 1.39
CA PRO A 92 0.16 11.48 0.19
C PRO A 92 1.07 11.61 -1.03
N ARG A 93 2.37 11.33 -0.91
CA ARG A 93 3.34 11.40 -2.00
C ARG A 93 3.82 10.02 -2.47
N LEU A 94 3.27 8.94 -1.92
CA LEU A 94 3.58 7.59 -2.36
C LEU A 94 2.84 7.27 -3.66
N ASP A 95 3.57 7.18 -4.76
CA ASP A 95 3.04 6.84 -6.07
C ASP A 95 2.37 5.46 -6.11
N LYS A 96 2.94 4.47 -5.41
CA LYS A 96 2.40 3.10 -5.35
C LYS A 96 0.98 3.04 -4.82
N SER A 97 0.60 3.87 -3.84
CA SER A 97 -0.77 3.93 -3.33
C SER A 97 -1.77 4.31 -4.42
N TYR A 98 -1.47 5.37 -5.17
CA TYR A 98 -2.31 5.81 -6.28
C TYR A 98 -2.31 4.83 -7.45
N LEU A 99 -1.14 4.24 -7.76
CA LEU A 99 -1.02 3.22 -8.80
C LEU A 99 -1.91 2.00 -8.49
N PHE A 100 -1.83 1.46 -7.27
CA PHE A 100 -2.65 0.32 -6.86
C PHE A 100 -4.14 0.65 -6.84
N LEU A 101 -4.53 1.83 -6.34
CA LEU A 101 -5.93 2.26 -6.37
C LEU A 101 -6.46 2.40 -7.81
N GLY A 102 -5.62 2.89 -8.72
CA GLY A 102 -5.94 2.98 -10.14
C GLY A 102 -6.19 1.60 -10.75
N TYR A 103 -5.35 0.61 -10.44
CA TYR A 103 -5.57 -0.77 -10.89
C TYR A 103 -6.87 -1.37 -10.37
N ILE A 104 -7.21 -1.14 -9.11
CA ILE A 104 -8.48 -1.62 -8.53
C ILE A 104 -9.66 -0.98 -9.26
N TYR A 105 -9.67 0.35 -9.43
CA TYR A 105 -10.77 1.01 -10.15
C TYR A 105 -10.89 0.56 -11.60
N LYS A 106 -9.77 0.31 -12.29
CA LYS A 106 -9.77 -0.25 -13.64
C LYS A 106 -10.42 -1.64 -13.65
N ALA A 107 -10.06 -2.51 -12.71
CA ALA A 107 -10.65 -3.85 -12.59
C ALA A 107 -12.16 -3.81 -12.27
N LEU A 108 -12.60 -2.79 -11.54
CA LEU A 108 -14.02 -2.52 -11.24
C LEU A 108 -14.79 -1.88 -12.40
N GLY A 109 -14.17 -1.72 -13.59
CA GLY A 109 -14.82 -1.09 -14.74
C GLY A 109 -15.09 0.40 -14.55
N ARG A 110 -14.26 1.08 -13.76
CA ARG A 110 -14.36 2.53 -13.47
C ARG A 110 -13.15 3.27 -14.07
N PRO A 111 -13.01 3.31 -15.41
CA PRO A 111 -11.82 3.85 -16.08
C PRO A 111 -11.56 5.32 -15.75
N ASP A 112 -12.60 6.16 -15.62
CA ASP A 112 -12.43 7.58 -15.27
C ASP A 112 -11.82 7.78 -13.87
N ARG A 113 -12.16 6.89 -12.92
CA ARG A 113 -11.55 6.91 -11.59
C ARG A 113 -10.12 6.39 -11.65
N ALA A 114 -9.88 5.35 -12.43
CA ALA A 114 -8.55 4.80 -12.64
C ALA A 114 -7.59 5.83 -13.24
N GLU A 115 -8.03 6.54 -14.29
CA GLU A 115 -7.26 7.61 -14.95
C GLU A 115 -6.79 8.66 -13.93
N LYS A 116 -7.70 9.18 -13.10
CA LYS A 116 -7.35 10.16 -12.05
C LYS A 116 -6.30 9.64 -11.07
N GLN A 117 -6.35 8.35 -10.70
CA GLN A 117 -5.35 7.80 -9.79
C GLN A 117 -4.00 7.58 -10.48
N PHE A 118 -3.98 7.14 -11.73
CA PHE A 118 -2.73 7.03 -12.49
C PHE A 118 -2.08 8.40 -12.74
N GLU A 119 -2.88 9.44 -13.01
CA GLU A 119 -2.40 10.83 -13.08
C GLU A 119 -1.78 11.27 -11.75
N LYS A 120 -2.42 10.94 -10.62
CA LYS A 120 -1.87 11.21 -9.28
C LYS A 120 -0.57 10.47 -9.02
N ALA A 121 -0.47 9.21 -9.44
CA ALA A 121 0.77 8.43 -9.33
C ALA A 121 1.91 9.10 -10.10
N MET A 122 1.65 9.58 -11.32
CA MET A 122 2.63 10.34 -12.11
C MET A 122 2.98 11.72 -11.52
N GLN A 123 2.03 12.39 -10.88
CA GLN A 123 2.31 13.64 -10.14
C GLN A 123 3.27 13.40 -8.96
N CYS A 124 3.14 12.25 -8.29
CA CYS A 124 4.01 11.87 -7.18
C CYS A 124 5.38 11.40 -7.67
N ASN A 125 5.40 10.59 -8.73
CA ASN A 125 6.59 10.04 -9.37
C ASN A 125 6.46 10.16 -10.90
N PRO A 126 7.06 11.20 -11.51
CA PRO A 126 7.03 11.39 -12.96
C PRO A 126 7.61 10.21 -13.77
N ASP A 127 8.47 9.40 -13.17
CA ASP A 127 9.11 8.24 -13.79
C ASP A 127 8.33 6.92 -13.55
N CYS A 128 7.09 7.00 -13.04
CA CYS A 128 6.23 5.82 -12.86
C CYS A 128 5.77 5.25 -14.22
N ILE A 129 6.60 4.38 -14.81
CA ILE A 129 6.38 3.76 -16.13
C ILE A 129 5.04 3.01 -16.17
N GLU A 130 4.66 2.35 -15.08
CA GLU A 130 3.41 1.63 -14.95
C GLU A 130 2.19 2.55 -15.10
N ALA A 131 2.19 3.70 -14.40
CA ALA A 131 1.10 4.68 -14.48
C ALA A 131 1.02 5.31 -15.87
N LEU A 132 2.18 5.69 -16.45
CA LEU A 132 2.25 6.23 -17.81
C LEU A 132 1.70 5.24 -18.85
N ARG A 133 2.05 3.96 -18.71
CA ARG A 133 1.55 2.90 -19.60
C ARG A 133 0.04 2.78 -19.50
N GLU A 134 -0.52 2.78 -18.30
CA GLU A 134 -1.96 2.67 -18.08
C GLU A 134 -2.74 3.88 -18.63
N LEU A 135 -2.25 5.10 -18.43
CA LEU A 135 -2.85 6.30 -19.03
C LEU A 135 -2.86 6.24 -20.55
N ARG A 136 -1.77 5.79 -21.18
CA ARG A 136 -1.71 5.62 -22.64
C ARG A 136 -2.72 4.60 -23.14
N LEU A 137 -2.95 3.52 -22.39
CA LEU A 137 -3.95 2.50 -22.74
C LEU A 137 -5.37 3.04 -22.62
N LEU A 138 -5.67 3.80 -21.56
CA LEU A 138 -6.98 4.43 -21.36
C LEU A 138 -7.28 5.51 -22.41
N GLY A 139 -6.30 6.35 -22.76
CA GLY A 139 -6.46 7.40 -23.77
C GLY A 139 -6.66 6.88 -25.19
N ARG A 140 -6.12 5.69 -25.51
CA ARG A 140 -6.31 5.02 -26.81
C ARG A 140 -7.71 4.42 -27.01
N GLY A 141 -8.51 4.30 -25.95
CA GLY A 141 -9.88 3.80 -25.98
C GLY A 141 -10.95 4.90 -25.98
N LYS A 142 -10.55 6.18 -26.02
CA LYS A 142 -11.50 7.30 -26.15
C LYS A 142 -11.94 7.40 -27.62
N PRO A 143 -13.26 7.38 -27.92
CA PRO A 143 -13.78 7.40 -29.29
C PRO A 143 -13.45 8.70 -30.05
#